data_AF-A0A7W3Z3T4-F1
#
_entry.id   AF-A0A7W3Z3T4-F1
#
_cell.length_a   1.000
_cell.length_b   1.000
_cell.length_c   1.000
_cell.angle_alpha   90.00
_cell.angle_beta   90.00
_cell.angle_gamma   90.00
#
_symmetry.space_group_name_H-M   'P 1'
#
loop_
_entity.id
_entity.type
_entity.pdbx_description
1 polymer ?
#
loop_
_entity_poly.entity_id
_entity_poly.type
_entity_poly.pdbx_seq_one_letter_code
_entity_poly.pdbx_strand_id
1 'polypeptide(L)'
;MRALLHLVVFGLLLVTGQTYAQSKDNSLQNYSDFLEILFYESTPYIKVKKIDATSSHAAVVNEQSSFWEFITTNYIARLDYDALQQIKDTTVVEKQVMYHMEQDTTFNHLVSTYQAKVIDHTQPKDTVTIDNILNVAVKFFNITGINTQGHYTGRICVGIHALPKTEKKRSPYLEAFAFDAIINHLTSETYPFYDDYKESIYNVYKLNLGTNDEEQLLRTQGAIFIQMFQSPQLKQLLLDEYERKKDILPFILKSKTS
;
A
#
# COMPACT_ATOMS: atom_id res chain seq x y z
N MET A 1 60.98 60.72 2.99
CA MET A 1 59.55 61.13 2.97
C MET A 1 58.74 59.91 2.55
N ARG A 2 57.79 59.50 3.41
CA ARG A 2 56.51 58.74 3.21
C ARG A 2 56.28 58.13 1.81
N ALA A 3 55.78 56.90 1.62
CA ALA A 3 54.85 56.07 2.38
C ALA A 3 54.99 54.61 1.89
N LEU A 4 55.00 53.59 2.76
CA LEU A 4 53.84 52.75 3.12
C LEU A 4 52.88 52.44 1.94
N LEU A 5 52.95 51.23 1.40
CA LEU A 5 51.81 50.58 0.74
C LEU A 5 51.75 49.12 1.23
N HIS A 6 50.82 48.84 2.14
CA HIS A 6 50.47 47.49 2.56
C HIS A 6 49.67 46.82 1.44
N LEU A 7 50.22 45.77 0.85
CA LEU A 7 49.50 44.90 -0.08
C LEU A 7 48.73 43.87 0.74
N VAL A 8 47.46 44.15 1.03
CA VAL A 8 46.53 43.16 1.61
C VAL A 8 46.02 42.31 0.47
N VAL A 9 46.52 41.09 0.34
CA VAL A 9 46.00 40.07 -0.59
C VAL A 9 44.78 39.44 0.07
N PHE A 10 43.58 39.89 -0.31
CA PHE A 10 42.33 39.23 0.04
C PHE A 10 42.18 37.99 -0.86
N GLY A 11 42.50 36.82 -0.32
CA GLY A 11 42.22 35.54 -0.98
C GLY A 11 40.72 35.30 -1.02
N LEU A 12 40.10 35.50 -2.18
CA LEU A 12 38.74 35.07 -2.47
C LEU A 12 38.73 33.53 -2.50
N LEU A 13 38.31 32.91 -1.39
CA LEU A 13 37.89 31.51 -1.38
C LEU A 13 36.56 31.43 -2.14
N LEU A 14 36.64 31.13 -3.43
CA LEU A 14 35.51 30.66 -4.22
C LEU A 14 35.12 29.27 -3.68
N VAL A 15 34.24 29.27 -2.68
CA VAL A 15 33.46 28.08 -2.34
C VAL A 15 32.52 27.86 -3.52
N THR A 16 32.96 27.04 -4.47
CA THR A 16 32.08 26.45 -5.48
C THR A 16 31.17 25.49 -4.72
N GLY A 17 30.10 26.03 -4.13
CA GLY A 17 28.97 25.22 -3.71
C GLY A 17 28.45 24.55 -4.97
N GLN A 18 28.76 23.26 -5.14
CA GLN A 18 28.05 22.43 -6.09
C GLN A 18 26.61 22.38 -5.62
N THR A 19 25.80 23.32 -6.12
CA THR A 19 24.35 23.14 -6.15
C THR A 19 24.11 21.95 -7.05
N TYR A 20 24.06 20.76 -6.47
CA TYR A 20 23.38 19.62 -7.08
C TYR A 20 21.91 20.06 -7.20
N ALA A 21 21.58 20.67 -8.35
CA ALA A 21 20.21 20.70 -8.80
C ALA A 21 19.86 19.24 -9.11
N GLN A 22 19.38 18.51 -8.10
CA GLN A 22 18.68 17.25 -8.35
C GLN A 22 17.50 17.62 -9.24
N SER A 23 17.56 17.22 -10.51
CA SER A 23 16.39 17.25 -11.38
C SER A 23 15.31 16.46 -10.66
N LYS A 24 14.16 17.09 -10.43
CA LYS A 24 13.00 16.43 -9.82
C LYS A 24 12.72 15.14 -10.58
N ASP A 25 12.91 14.01 -9.92
CA ASP A 25 12.82 12.70 -10.55
C ASP A 25 11.34 12.34 -10.67
N ASN A 26 10.76 12.53 -11.86
CA ASN A 26 9.33 12.25 -12.09
C ASN A 26 9.09 10.77 -12.47
N SER A 27 9.98 9.86 -12.07
CA SER A 27 9.97 8.44 -12.45
C SER A 27 8.64 7.72 -12.19
N LEU A 28 7.95 8.01 -11.09
CA LEU A 28 6.64 7.40 -10.80
C LEU A 28 5.47 8.10 -11.48
N GLN A 29 5.67 9.27 -12.12
CA GLN A 29 4.59 10.00 -12.80
C GLN A 29 4.32 9.46 -14.21
N ASN A 30 5.25 8.70 -14.79
CA ASN A 30 4.99 7.97 -16.03
C ASN A 30 4.43 6.58 -15.69
N TYR A 31 3.11 6.49 -15.56
CA TYR A 31 2.44 5.25 -15.15
C TYR A 31 2.70 4.08 -16.09
N SER A 32 2.95 4.35 -17.37
CA SER A 32 3.28 3.30 -18.34
C SER A 32 4.61 2.60 -18.05
N ASP A 33 5.47 3.14 -17.19
CA ASP A 33 6.74 2.51 -16.81
C ASP A 33 6.55 1.34 -15.84
N PHE A 34 5.49 1.35 -15.04
CA PHE A 34 5.27 0.35 -13.99
C PHE A 34 3.86 -0.23 -13.93
N LEU A 35 2.94 0.26 -14.76
CA LEU A 35 1.62 -0.31 -14.95
C LEU A 35 1.48 -0.90 -16.35
N GLU A 36 0.70 -1.97 -16.42
CA GLU A 36 0.23 -2.59 -17.65
C GLU A 36 -1.29 -2.80 -17.57
N ILE A 37 -1.97 -2.64 -18.70
CA ILE A 37 -3.39 -2.95 -18.80
C ILE A 37 -3.50 -4.32 -19.47
N LEU A 38 -4.12 -5.26 -18.76
CA LEU A 38 -4.38 -6.61 -19.25
C LEU A 38 -5.88 -6.83 -19.37
N PHE A 39 -6.27 -7.94 -19.99
CA PHE A 39 -7.68 -8.25 -20.26
C PHE A 39 -8.04 -9.64 -19.75
N TYR A 40 -9.16 -9.73 -19.04
CA TYR A 40 -9.82 -10.99 -18.67
C TYR A 40 -11.24 -10.98 -19.23
N GLU A 41 -11.57 -11.91 -20.13
CA GLU A 41 -12.89 -11.95 -20.80
C GLU A 41 -13.30 -10.57 -21.36
N SER A 42 -12.37 -9.89 -22.04
CA SER A 42 -12.54 -8.53 -22.60
C SER A 42 -12.71 -7.40 -21.58
N THR A 43 -12.63 -7.68 -20.29
CA THR A 43 -12.63 -6.66 -19.23
C THR A 43 -11.20 -6.23 -18.93
N PRO A 44 -10.86 -4.93 -19.05
CA PRO A 44 -9.54 -4.46 -18.72
C PRO A 44 -9.30 -4.49 -17.21
N TYR A 45 -8.08 -4.79 -16.81
CA TYR A 45 -7.61 -4.63 -15.43
C TYR A 45 -6.19 -4.10 -15.41
N ILE A 46 -5.88 -3.33 -14.37
CA ILE A 46 -4.56 -2.73 -14.16
C ILE A 46 -3.71 -3.75 -13.41
N LYS A 47 -2.50 -3.99 -13.90
CA LYS A 47 -1.50 -4.80 -13.22
C LYS A 47 -0.20 -4.02 -13.06
N VAL A 48 0.47 -4.24 -11.94
CA VAL A 48 1.79 -3.70 -11.68
C VAL A 48 2.81 -4.59 -12.37
N LYS A 49 3.64 -4.02 -13.24
CA LYS A 49 4.73 -4.72 -13.91
C LYS A 49 6.07 -4.39 -13.27
N LYS A 50 7.00 -5.32 -13.42
CA LYS A 50 8.37 -5.18 -12.91
C LYS A 50 9.11 -4.10 -13.72
N ILE A 51 9.77 -3.19 -13.02
CA ILE A 51 10.68 -2.19 -13.59
C ILE A 51 12.08 -2.82 -13.75
N ASP A 52 12.84 -2.37 -14.75
CA ASP A 52 14.26 -2.71 -14.89
C ASP A 52 15.03 -2.44 -13.59
N ALA A 53 15.80 -3.43 -13.13
CA ALA A 53 16.59 -3.34 -11.90
C ALA A 53 17.67 -2.27 -11.92
N THR A 54 18.08 -1.77 -13.10
CA THR A 54 19.01 -0.64 -13.21
C THR A 54 18.36 0.72 -12.94
N SER A 55 17.03 0.79 -12.89
CA SER A 55 16.31 2.02 -12.52
C SER A 55 16.52 2.32 -11.04
N SER A 56 16.76 3.59 -10.71
CA SER A 56 16.90 4.07 -9.32
C SER A 56 15.63 3.86 -8.47
N HIS A 57 14.49 3.54 -9.08
CA HIS A 57 13.21 3.31 -8.40
C HIS A 57 12.73 1.87 -8.52
N ALA A 58 13.57 0.96 -9.02
CA ALA A 58 13.20 -0.43 -9.19
C ALA A 58 12.74 -1.05 -7.87
N ALA A 59 13.45 -0.79 -6.76
CA ALA A 59 13.09 -1.33 -5.45
C ALA A 59 11.71 -0.87 -4.96
N VAL A 60 11.35 0.39 -5.22
CA VAL A 60 10.06 0.99 -4.83
C VAL A 60 8.87 0.22 -5.41
N VAL A 61 8.98 -0.26 -6.66
CA VAL A 61 7.91 -1.02 -7.31
C VAL A 61 8.10 -2.52 -7.15
N ASN A 62 9.29 -3.03 -7.46
CA ASN A 62 9.54 -4.46 -7.56
C ASN A 62 9.49 -5.18 -6.21
N GLU A 63 9.85 -4.51 -5.12
CA GLU A 63 9.80 -5.11 -3.78
C GLU A 63 8.45 -4.91 -3.07
N GLN A 64 7.52 -4.17 -3.69
CA GLN A 64 6.21 -3.81 -3.15
C GLN A 64 5.12 -3.91 -4.22
N SER A 65 5.15 -4.95 -5.07
CA SER A 65 4.18 -5.05 -6.17
C SER A 65 2.74 -5.08 -5.67
N SER A 66 2.45 -5.84 -4.60
CA SER A 66 1.11 -5.94 -4.05
C SER A 66 0.68 -4.70 -3.27
N PHE A 67 1.62 -3.90 -2.77
CA PHE A 67 1.34 -2.55 -2.26
C PHE A 67 0.75 -1.69 -3.36
N TRP A 68 1.39 -1.65 -4.53
CA TRP A 68 0.92 -0.87 -5.66
C TRP A 68 -0.38 -1.43 -6.24
N GLU A 69 -0.54 -2.74 -6.32
CA GLU A 69 -1.81 -3.38 -6.70
C GLU A 69 -2.96 -2.97 -5.78
N PHE A 70 -2.71 -2.87 -4.46
CA PHE A 70 -3.70 -2.40 -3.51
C PHE A 70 -4.11 -0.95 -3.78
N ILE A 71 -3.13 -0.07 -4.03
CA ILE A 71 -3.38 1.33 -4.34
C ILE A 71 -4.19 1.45 -5.64
N THR A 72 -3.79 0.77 -6.71
CA THR A 72 -4.49 0.86 -8.00
C THR A 72 -5.89 0.26 -7.95
N THR A 73 -6.11 -0.75 -7.10
CA THR A 73 -7.44 -1.37 -6.95
C THR A 73 -8.39 -0.51 -6.12
N ASN A 74 -7.88 0.18 -5.09
CA ASN A 74 -8.73 0.80 -4.05
C ASN A 74 -8.76 2.34 -4.08
N TYR A 75 -7.84 2.99 -4.78
CA TYR A 75 -7.69 4.46 -4.77
C TYR A 75 -7.64 5.08 -6.17
N ILE A 76 -8.15 4.35 -7.17
CA ILE A 76 -8.46 4.90 -8.49
C ILE A 76 -9.98 5.09 -8.58
N ALA A 77 -10.39 6.21 -9.15
CA ALA A 77 -11.76 6.52 -9.50
C ALA A 77 -12.30 5.44 -10.43
N ARG A 78 -13.56 5.04 -10.19
CA ARG A 78 -14.20 3.95 -10.93
C ARG A 78 -14.13 4.19 -12.44
N LEU A 79 -13.60 3.20 -13.16
CA LEU A 79 -13.66 3.14 -14.62
C LEU A 79 -15.08 2.80 -15.09
N ASP A 80 -15.46 3.35 -16.24
CA ASP A 80 -16.69 2.97 -16.95
C ASP A 80 -16.44 1.68 -17.75
N TYR A 81 -16.44 0.55 -17.05
CA TYR A 81 -16.19 -0.76 -17.65
C TYR A 81 -17.19 -1.12 -18.75
N ASP A 82 -18.44 -0.69 -18.62
CA ASP A 82 -19.49 -0.96 -19.62
C ASP A 82 -19.14 -0.25 -20.94
N ALA A 83 -18.69 1.01 -20.87
CA ALA A 83 -18.22 1.74 -22.05
C ALA A 83 -16.93 1.14 -22.62
N LEU A 84 -15.97 0.77 -21.76
CA LEU A 84 -14.70 0.18 -22.20
C LEU A 84 -14.90 -1.17 -22.92
N GLN A 85 -15.83 -1.99 -22.46
CA GLN A 85 -16.15 -3.29 -23.08
C GLN A 85 -16.74 -3.17 -24.50
N GLN A 86 -17.32 -2.02 -24.87
CA GLN A 86 -17.83 -1.80 -26.22
C GLN A 86 -16.72 -1.50 -27.24
N ILE A 87 -15.49 -1.23 -26.78
CA ILE A 87 -14.37 -0.88 -27.63
C ILE A 87 -13.65 -2.16 -28.06
N LYS A 88 -13.64 -2.42 -29.38
CA LYS A 88 -13.01 -3.64 -29.94
C LYS A 88 -11.48 -3.58 -29.97
N ASP A 89 -10.92 -2.38 -30.12
CA ASP A 89 -9.47 -2.18 -30.19
C ASP A 89 -8.89 -2.06 -28.78
N THR A 90 -8.16 -3.09 -28.35
CA THR A 90 -7.54 -3.11 -27.02
C THR A 90 -6.55 -1.98 -26.84
N THR A 91 -5.85 -1.54 -27.89
CA THR A 91 -4.90 -0.40 -27.81
C THR A 91 -5.63 0.89 -27.47
N VAL A 92 -6.87 1.05 -27.95
CA VAL A 92 -7.71 2.21 -27.60
C VAL A 92 -8.16 2.11 -26.15
N VAL A 93 -8.56 0.93 -25.68
CA VAL A 93 -8.91 0.70 -24.27
C VAL A 93 -7.75 1.03 -23.35
N GLU A 94 -6.54 0.53 -23.65
CA GLU A 94 -5.33 0.80 -22.86
C GLU A 94 -5.06 2.30 -22.74
N LYS A 95 -5.12 3.03 -23.86
CA LYS A 95 -4.94 4.50 -23.87
C LYS A 95 -6.01 5.22 -23.05
N GLN A 96 -7.26 4.78 -23.12
CA GLN A 96 -8.33 5.39 -22.33
C GLN A 96 -8.17 5.14 -20.83
N VAL A 97 -7.79 3.91 -20.44
CA VAL A 97 -7.53 3.59 -19.03
C VAL A 97 -6.33 4.41 -18.51
N MET A 98 -5.23 4.47 -19.26
CA MET A 98 -4.07 5.28 -18.88
C MET A 98 -4.40 6.76 -18.77
N TYR A 99 -5.14 7.31 -19.74
CA TYR A 99 -5.61 8.70 -19.67
C TYR A 99 -6.49 8.94 -18.44
N HIS A 100 -7.41 8.02 -18.11
CA HIS A 100 -8.22 8.12 -16.90
C HIS A 100 -7.36 8.17 -15.64
N MET A 101 -6.31 7.34 -15.55
CA MET A 101 -5.38 7.36 -14.43
C MET A 101 -4.61 8.67 -14.33
N GLU A 102 -4.14 9.22 -15.45
CA GLU A 102 -3.45 10.52 -15.50
C GLU A 102 -4.34 11.68 -15.06
N GLN A 103 -5.67 11.57 -15.25
CA GLN A 103 -6.64 12.58 -14.80
C GLN A 103 -7.14 12.35 -13.36
N ASP A 104 -6.80 11.22 -12.73
CA ASP A 104 -7.28 10.88 -11.40
C ASP A 104 -6.56 11.68 -10.31
N THR A 105 -7.26 12.67 -9.75
CA THR A 105 -6.69 13.54 -8.72
C THR A 105 -6.34 12.82 -7.42
N THR A 106 -7.07 11.74 -7.07
CA THR A 106 -6.82 10.98 -5.83
C THR A 106 -5.57 10.13 -6.00
N PHE A 107 -5.51 9.36 -7.09
CA PHE A 107 -4.35 8.51 -7.39
C PHE A 107 -3.09 9.35 -7.61
N ASN A 108 -3.17 10.41 -8.41
CA ASN A 108 -2.04 11.33 -8.64
C ASN A 108 -1.53 11.96 -7.35
N HIS A 109 -2.43 12.33 -6.42
CA HIS A 109 -2.03 12.86 -5.13
C HIS A 109 -1.28 11.81 -4.28
N LEU A 110 -1.71 10.53 -4.32
CA LEU A 110 -1.02 9.46 -3.62
C LEU A 110 0.35 9.15 -4.21
N VAL A 111 0.48 9.10 -5.54
CA VAL A 111 1.78 8.84 -6.19
C VAL A 111 2.75 9.99 -5.92
N SER A 112 2.31 11.24 -6.11
CA SER A 112 3.16 12.42 -5.84
C SER A 112 3.57 12.55 -4.37
N THR A 113 2.66 12.25 -3.43
CA THR A 113 2.98 12.25 -2.00
C THR A 113 3.96 11.13 -1.63
N TYR A 114 3.81 9.95 -2.23
CA TYR A 114 4.75 8.85 -2.04
C TYR A 114 6.14 9.26 -2.56
N GLN A 115 6.22 9.79 -3.77
CA GLN A 115 7.47 10.25 -4.37
C GLN A 115 8.14 11.32 -3.48
N ALA A 116 7.38 12.30 -3.00
CA ALA A 116 7.91 13.35 -2.12
C ALA A 116 8.48 12.80 -0.79
N LYS A 117 7.90 11.74 -0.23
CA LYS A 117 8.32 11.14 1.05
C LYS A 117 9.45 10.11 0.91
N VAL A 118 9.44 9.34 -0.18
CA VAL A 118 10.29 8.14 -0.33
C VAL A 118 11.43 8.34 -1.31
N ILE A 119 11.24 9.12 -2.38
CA ILE A 119 12.22 9.28 -3.46
C ILE A 119 12.91 10.63 -3.34
N ASP A 120 12.13 11.71 -3.38
CA ASP A 120 12.65 13.08 -3.36
C ASP A 120 13.05 13.52 -1.94
N HIS A 121 12.52 12.84 -0.91
CA HIS A 121 12.69 13.18 0.52
C HIS A 121 12.40 14.65 0.86
N THR A 122 11.52 15.29 0.08
CA THR A 122 11.09 16.69 0.29
C THR A 122 9.99 16.83 1.34
N GLN A 123 9.37 15.70 1.72
CA GLN A 123 8.38 15.65 2.80
C GLN A 123 8.77 14.59 3.85
N PRO A 124 8.49 14.83 5.14
CA PRO A 124 8.72 13.84 6.16
C PRO A 124 7.78 12.64 6.00
N LYS A 125 8.29 11.45 6.32
CA LYS A 125 7.48 10.23 6.45
C LYS A 125 6.51 10.35 7.64
N ASP A 126 5.33 9.75 7.52
CA ASP A 126 4.37 9.74 8.62
C ASP A 126 4.89 8.87 9.77
N THR A 127 4.62 9.22 11.03
CA THR A 127 4.97 8.37 12.17
C THR A 127 3.76 7.55 12.61
N VAL A 128 3.92 6.23 12.71
CA VAL A 128 2.83 5.30 13.07
C VAL A 128 3.27 4.32 14.15
N THR A 129 2.34 3.74 14.88
CA THR A 129 2.62 2.65 15.83
C THR A 129 2.30 1.29 15.21
N ILE A 130 2.84 0.22 15.79
CA ILE A 130 2.47 -1.14 15.39
C ILE A 130 0.97 -1.41 15.58
N ASP A 131 0.34 -0.77 16.57
CA ASP A 131 -1.10 -0.89 16.80
C ASP A 131 -1.90 -0.22 15.68
N ASN A 132 -1.39 0.85 15.06
CA ASN A 132 -2.02 1.44 13.87
C ASN A 132 -1.99 0.47 12.69
N ILE A 133 -0.84 -0.19 12.47
CA ILE A 133 -0.66 -1.17 11.39
C ILE A 133 -1.55 -2.40 11.64
N LEU A 134 -1.53 -2.95 12.85
CA LEU A 134 -2.37 -4.09 13.25
C LEU A 134 -3.85 -3.75 13.12
N ASN A 135 -4.26 -2.56 13.58
CA ASN A 135 -5.63 -2.12 13.42
C ASN A 135 -6.05 -2.18 11.95
N VAL A 136 -5.22 -1.76 11.01
CA VAL A 136 -5.53 -1.85 9.58
C VAL A 136 -5.50 -3.30 9.08
N ALA A 137 -4.45 -4.05 9.39
CA ALA A 137 -4.21 -5.42 8.93
C ALA A 137 -5.37 -6.37 9.24
N VAL A 138 -5.96 -6.29 10.44
CA VAL A 138 -7.01 -7.23 10.84
C VAL A 138 -8.27 -7.15 9.96
N LYS A 139 -8.50 -6.03 9.26
CA LYS A 139 -9.67 -5.84 8.39
C LYS A 139 -9.59 -6.62 7.08
N PHE A 140 -8.42 -7.19 6.76
CA PHE A 140 -8.26 -8.11 5.63
C PHE A 140 -8.73 -9.53 5.95
N PHE A 141 -8.87 -9.89 7.23
CA PHE A 141 -9.35 -11.20 7.68
C PHE A 141 -10.89 -11.23 7.75
N ASN A 142 -11.53 -11.07 6.60
CA ASN A 142 -12.96 -10.79 6.54
C ASN A 142 -13.80 -12.06 6.46
N ILE A 143 -14.96 -12.07 7.12
CA ILE A 143 -16.02 -13.06 6.88
C ILE A 143 -17.04 -12.43 5.95
N THR A 144 -17.25 -13.03 4.79
CA THR A 144 -18.06 -12.46 3.72
C THR A 144 -19.51 -12.93 3.76
N GLY A 145 -19.82 -13.95 4.55
CA GLY A 145 -21.18 -14.44 4.72
C GLY A 145 -21.26 -15.75 5.47
N ILE A 146 -22.48 -16.25 5.58
CA ILE A 146 -22.85 -17.56 6.12
C ILE A 146 -23.51 -18.31 4.97
N ASN A 147 -23.05 -19.54 4.69
CA ASN A 147 -23.62 -20.34 3.60
C ASN A 147 -24.92 -21.02 4.04
N THR A 148 -25.59 -21.72 3.12
CA THR A 148 -26.86 -22.42 3.37
C THR A 148 -26.77 -23.54 4.42
N GLN A 149 -25.56 -23.96 4.81
CA GLN A 149 -25.30 -24.95 5.85
C GLN A 149 -25.00 -24.31 7.22
N GLY A 150 -25.04 -22.97 7.31
CA GLY A 150 -24.69 -22.24 8.53
C GLY A 150 -23.19 -22.02 8.74
N HIS A 151 -22.35 -22.31 7.73
CA HIS A 151 -20.90 -22.14 7.84
C HIS A 151 -20.44 -20.75 7.39
N TYR A 152 -19.54 -20.14 8.15
CA TYR A 152 -18.84 -18.90 7.80
C TYR A 152 -17.97 -19.08 6.56
N THR A 153 -18.03 -18.10 5.66
CA THR A 153 -17.12 -17.99 4.50
C THR A 153 -16.10 -16.89 4.76
N GLY A 154 -14.83 -17.27 4.92
CA GLY A 154 -13.71 -16.34 5.10
C GLY A 154 -13.04 -15.97 3.77
N ARG A 155 -12.54 -14.73 3.66
CA ARG A 155 -11.77 -14.27 2.51
C ARG A 155 -10.73 -13.24 2.93
N ILE A 156 -9.51 -13.40 2.41
CA ILE A 156 -8.44 -12.41 2.42
C ILE A 156 -8.22 -11.98 0.96
N CYS A 157 -8.51 -10.72 0.63
CA CYS A 157 -8.49 -10.24 -0.75
C CYS A 157 -8.28 -8.72 -0.83
N VAL A 158 -7.65 -8.28 -1.93
CA VAL A 158 -7.37 -6.88 -2.25
C VAL A 158 -8.62 -6.00 -2.34
N GLY A 159 -9.74 -6.55 -2.83
CA GLY A 159 -10.99 -5.79 -3.07
C GLY A 159 -12.14 -6.14 -2.12
N ILE A 160 -11.95 -7.12 -1.23
CA ILE A 160 -12.98 -7.55 -0.27
C ILE A 160 -12.40 -7.52 1.13
N HIS A 161 -12.50 -6.36 1.76
CA HIS A 161 -12.00 -6.10 3.11
C HIS A 161 -12.92 -5.15 3.87
N ALA A 162 -12.79 -5.11 5.19
CA ALA A 162 -13.69 -4.34 6.04
C ALA A 162 -13.37 -2.83 6.14
N LEU A 163 -12.20 -2.40 5.66
CA LEU A 163 -11.72 -1.00 5.78
C LEU A 163 -12.75 0.09 5.41
N PRO A 164 -13.50 0.01 4.28
CA PRO A 164 -14.49 1.03 3.92
C PRO A 164 -15.65 1.16 4.92
N LYS A 165 -15.90 0.10 5.70
CA LYS A 165 -16.98 0.05 6.68
C LYS A 165 -16.51 0.33 8.11
N THR A 166 -15.21 0.23 8.39
CA THR A 166 -14.67 0.34 9.75
C THR A 166 -13.80 1.58 9.97
N GLU A 167 -13.19 2.14 8.92
CA GLU A 167 -12.24 3.25 9.03
C GLU A 167 -12.81 4.53 8.42
N LYS A 168 -13.23 5.47 9.28
CA LYS A 168 -13.75 6.78 8.84
C LYS A 168 -12.69 7.60 8.09
N LYS A 169 -11.45 7.53 8.56
CA LYS A 169 -10.29 8.14 7.89
C LYS A 169 -9.38 7.02 7.40
N ARG A 170 -9.35 6.83 6.09
CA ARG A 170 -8.51 5.84 5.41
C ARG A 170 -7.04 6.26 5.44
N SER A 171 -6.15 5.28 5.48
CA SER A 171 -4.69 5.46 5.51
C SER A 171 -4.05 4.63 4.38
N PRO A 172 -4.08 5.13 3.13
CA PRO A 172 -3.80 4.33 1.94
C PRO A 172 -2.48 3.55 2.00
N TYR A 173 -1.41 4.18 2.48
CA TYR A 173 -0.10 3.54 2.57
C TYR A 173 0.00 2.47 3.67
N LEU A 174 -0.71 2.63 4.79
CA LEU A 174 -0.77 1.59 5.83
C LEU A 174 -1.61 0.41 5.37
N GLU A 175 -2.69 0.69 4.66
CA GLU A 175 -3.56 -0.33 4.08
C GLU A 175 -2.85 -1.13 3.00
N ALA A 176 -2.13 -0.46 2.10
CA ALA A 176 -1.31 -1.09 1.08
C ALA A 176 -0.17 -1.92 1.68
N PHE A 177 0.54 -1.39 2.69
CA PHE A 177 1.58 -2.13 3.39
C PHE A 177 1.04 -3.38 4.08
N ALA A 178 -0.06 -3.25 4.82
CA ALA A 178 -0.66 -4.38 5.52
C ALA A 178 -1.14 -5.46 4.54
N PHE A 179 -1.78 -5.05 3.43
CA PHE A 179 -2.19 -5.98 2.38
C PHE A 179 -0.99 -6.72 1.79
N ASP A 180 0.04 -5.97 1.39
CA ASP A 180 1.24 -6.50 0.76
C ASP A 180 2.00 -7.48 1.68
N ALA A 181 2.11 -7.17 2.97
CA ALA A 181 2.70 -8.09 3.94
C ALA A 181 1.88 -9.39 4.07
N ILE A 182 0.55 -9.30 4.18
CA ILE A 182 -0.33 -10.45 4.36
C ILE A 182 -0.36 -11.33 3.10
N ILE A 183 -0.60 -10.74 1.93
CA ILE A 183 -0.84 -11.52 0.70
C ILE A 183 0.40 -12.31 0.28
N ASN A 184 1.59 -11.71 0.45
CA ASN A 184 2.87 -12.34 0.10
C ASN A 184 3.28 -13.45 1.08
N HIS A 185 2.56 -13.62 2.19
CA HIS A 185 2.89 -14.60 3.23
C HIS A 185 1.72 -15.51 3.61
N LEU A 186 0.63 -15.54 2.83
CA LEU A 186 -0.55 -16.37 3.12
C LEU A 186 -0.24 -17.85 3.36
N THR A 187 0.77 -18.39 2.66
CA THR A 187 1.20 -19.78 2.76
C THR A 187 2.57 -19.92 3.42
N SER A 188 3.05 -18.89 4.13
CA SER A 188 4.35 -18.90 4.78
C SER A 188 4.33 -19.83 6.00
N GLU A 189 5.26 -20.78 6.05
CA GLU A 189 5.49 -21.60 7.24
C GLU A 189 6.19 -20.82 8.37
N THR A 190 6.90 -19.73 8.02
CA THR A 190 7.59 -18.86 9.00
C THR A 190 6.59 -18.05 9.82
N TYR A 191 5.49 -17.63 9.19
CA TYR A 191 4.44 -16.84 9.81
C TYR A 191 3.09 -17.52 9.61
N PRO A 192 2.73 -18.54 10.42
CA PRO A 192 1.50 -19.31 10.23
C PRO A 192 0.23 -18.53 10.69
N PHE A 193 0.15 -17.23 10.43
CA PHE A 193 -1.01 -16.40 10.81
C PHE A 193 -2.30 -16.84 10.09
N TYR A 194 -2.20 -17.54 8.96
CA TYR A 194 -3.37 -18.11 8.30
C TYR A 194 -4.00 -19.25 9.11
N ASP A 195 -3.18 -20.01 9.86
CA ASP A 195 -3.68 -21.00 10.81
C ASP A 195 -4.36 -20.32 11.99
N ASP A 196 -3.79 -19.24 12.53
CA ASP A 196 -4.44 -18.40 13.55
C ASP A 196 -5.81 -17.88 13.07
N TYR A 197 -5.92 -17.50 11.79
CA TYR A 197 -7.17 -17.07 11.19
C TYR A 197 -8.21 -18.20 11.11
N LYS A 198 -7.81 -19.39 10.65
CA LYS A 198 -8.70 -20.57 10.64
C LYS A 198 -9.15 -20.92 12.05
N GLU A 199 -8.23 -20.93 13.01
CA GLU A 199 -8.55 -21.17 14.42
C GLU A 199 -9.52 -20.12 14.96
N SER A 200 -9.33 -18.84 14.60
CA SER A 200 -10.24 -17.76 14.98
C SER A 200 -11.68 -17.99 14.49
N ILE A 201 -11.84 -18.53 13.27
CA ILE A 201 -13.14 -18.96 12.72
C ILE A 201 -13.70 -20.15 13.50
N TYR A 202 -12.88 -21.12 13.89
CA TYR A 202 -13.35 -22.24 14.72
C TYR A 202 -13.78 -21.80 16.12
N ASN A 203 -13.10 -20.82 16.70
CA ASN A 203 -13.40 -20.31 18.02
C ASN A 203 -14.74 -19.57 18.08
N VAL A 204 -15.09 -18.81 17.04
CA VAL A 204 -16.38 -18.10 17.00
C VAL A 204 -17.60 -19.03 16.90
N TYR A 205 -17.46 -20.24 16.33
CA TYR A 205 -18.55 -21.24 16.36
C TYR A 205 -18.92 -21.71 17.77
N LYS A 206 -18.04 -21.50 18.76
CA LYS A 206 -18.31 -21.86 20.16
C LYS A 206 -19.24 -20.84 20.85
N LEU A 207 -19.62 -19.76 20.17
CA LEU A 207 -20.36 -18.64 20.72
C LEU A 207 -21.67 -18.40 19.96
N ASN A 208 -22.72 -18.01 20.68
CA ASN A 208 -23.96 -17.51 20.06
C ASN A 208 -23.80 -16.01 19.78
N LEU A 209 -23.38 -15.66 18.56
CA LEU A 209 -23.08 -14.28 18.16
C LEU A 209 -24.26 -13.54 17.52
N GLY A 210 -25.43 -14.16 17.42
CA GLY A 210 -26.63 -13.52 16.88
C GLY A 210 -27.81 -14.46 16.88
N THR A 211 -29.01 -13.89 16.76
CA THR A 211 -30.25 -14.64 16.51
C THR A 211 -30.70 -14.54 15.05
N ASN A 212 -30.03 -13.71 14.25
CA ASN A 212 -30.18 -13.57 12.81
C ASN A 212 -28.80 -13.43 12.14
N ASP A 213 -28.74 -13.73 10.85
CA ASP A 213 -27.50 -13.83 10.07
C ASP A 213 -26.72 -12.52 10.00
N GLU A 214 -27.40 -11.36 9.92
CA GLU A 214 -26.75 -10.05 9.81
C GLU A 214 -26.01 -9.69 11.10
N GLU A 215 -26.68 -9.81 12.25
CA GLU A 215 -26.06 -9.60 13.55
C GLU A 215 -24.94 -10.61 13.80
N GLN A 216 -25.19 -11.88 13.49
CA GLN A 216 -24.20 -12.93 13.65
C GLN A 216 -22.95 -12.62 12.83
N LEU A 217 -23.10 -12.24 11.57
CA LEU A 217 -21.98 -11.89 10.69
C LEU A 217 -21.19 -10.71 11.23
N LEU A 218 -21.86 -9.62 11.61
CA LEU A 218 -21.21 -8.42 12.11
C LEU A 218 -20.43 -8.68 13.41
N ARG A 219 -21.04 -9.39 14.37
CA ARG A 219 -20.36 -9.74 15.63
C ARG A 219 -19.21 -10.72 15.40
N THR A 220 -19.35 -11.64 14.45
CA THR A 220 -18.29 -12.58 14.06
C THR A 220 -17.09 -11.85 13.46
N GLN A 221 -17.32 -10.91 12.54
CA GLN A 221 -16.25 -10.07 11.97
C GLN A 221 -15.48 -9.33 13.08
N GLY A 222 -16.21 -8.69 14.02
CA GLY A 222 -15.59 -8.03 15.16
C GLY A 222 -14.75 -8.98 16.03
N ALA A 223 -15.26 -10.17 16.34
CA ALA A 223 -14.56 -11.16 17.13
C ALA A 223 -13.28 -11.67 16.46
N ILE A 224 -13.31 -11.87 15.14
CA ILE A 224 -12.12 -12.26 14.37
C ILE A 224 -11.10 -11.14 14.33
N PHE A 225 -11.53 -9.89 14.15
CA PHE A 225 -10.60 -8.75 14.17
C PHE A 225 -9.86 -8.65 15.50
N ILE A 226 -10.53 -8.89 16.62
CA ILE A 226 -9.91 -8.90 17.96
C ILE A 226 -8.90 -10.05 18.06
N GLN A 227 -9.28 -11.27 17.67
CA GLN A 227 -8.38 -12.43 17.73
C GLN A 227 -7.14 -12.23 16.86
N MET A 228 -7.31 -11.74 15.62
CA MET A 228 -6.17 -11.44 14.74
C MET A 228 -5.33 -10.26 15.24
N PHE A 229 -5.93 -9.27 15.91
CA PHE A 229 -5.17 -8.17 16.53
C PHE A 229 -4.23 -8.69 17.62
N GLN A 230 -4.61 -9.79 18.26
CA GLN A 230 -3.84 -10.47 19.31
C GLN A 230 -2.89 -11.53 18.76
N SER A 231 -2.92 -11.84 17.46
CA SER A 231 -2.04 -12.84 16.85
C SER A 231 -0.57 -12.40 16.94
N PRO A 232 0.29 -13.15 17.66
CA PRO A 232 1.72 -12.87 17.71
C PRO A 232 2.37 -13.08 16.33
N GLN A 233 1.86 -14.02 15.52
CA GLN A 233 2.39 -14.33 14.20
C GLN A 233 2.15 -13.19 13.22
N LEU A 234 0.93 -12.65 13.18
CA LEU A 234 0.61 -11.49 12.34
C LEU A 234 1.44 -10.28 12.75
N LYS A 235 1.57 -10.04 14.06
CA LYS A 235 2.39 -8.93 14.56
C LYS A 235 3.85 -9.07 14.18
N GLN A 236 4.43 -10.26 14.33
CA GLN A 236 5.82 -10.52 13.98
C GLN A 236 6.05 -10.34 12.47
N LEU A 237 5.17 -10.88 11.63
CA LEU A 237 5.19 -10.66 10.17
C LEU A 237 5.24 -9.17 9.83
N LEU A 238 4.33 -8.37 10.40
CA LEU A 238 4.25 -6.94 10.09
C LEU A 238 5.49 -6.16 10.55
N LEU A 239 6.13 -6.57 11.65
CA LEU A 239 7.39 -5.97 12.11
C LEU A 239 8.55 -6.31 11.18
N ASP A 240 8.67 -7.58 10.79
CA ASP A 240 9.75 -8.05 9.93
C ASP A 240 9.64 -7.46 8.50
N GLU A 241 8.43 -7.41 7.95
CA GLU A 241 8.18 -6.77 6.66
C GLU A 241 8.39 -5.25 6.73
N TYR A 242 8.08 -4.61 7.85
CA TYR A 242 8.43 -3.20 8.04
C TYR A 242 9.95 -3.01 8.03
N GLU A 243 10.70 -3.78 8.81
CA GLU A 243 12.15 -3.65 8.87
C GLU A 243 12.82 -3.90 7.51
N ARG A 244 12.29 -4.85 6.74
CA ARG A 244 12.77 -5.15 5.38
C ARG A 244 12.52 -4.00 4.41
N LYS A 245 11.40 -3.29 4.54
CA LYS A 245 10.94 -2.27 3.57
C LYS A 245 11.05 -0.83 4.07
N LYS A 246 11.49 -0.57 5.29
CA LYS A 246 11.44 0.75 5.94
C LYS A 246 12.00 1.91 5.10
N ASP A 247 13.01 1.65 4.28
CA ASP A 247 13.62 2.66 3.43
C ASP A 247 12.69 3.11 2.30
N ILE A 248 11.88 2.17 1.79
CA ILE A 248 10.93 2.36 0.70
C ILE A 248 9.47 2.52 1.17
N LEU A 249 9.21 2.69 2.47
CA LEU A 249 7.88 3.00 3.01
C LEU A 249 7.70 4.50 3.23
N PRO A 250 6.50 5.08 2.99
CA PRO A 250 6.22 6.50 3.21
C PRO A 250 5.91 6.84 4.69
N PHE A 251 6.19 5.92 5.60
CA PHE A 251 6.01 6.07 7.04
C PHE A 251 7.17 5.44 7.80
N ILE A 252 7.34 5.83 9.06
CA ILE A 252 8.25 5.25 10.02
C ILE A 252 7.49 4.69 11.21
N LEU A 253 7.97 3.57 11.74
CA LEU A 253 7.47 2.97 12.95
C LEU A 253 8.04 3.71 14.16
N LYS A 254 7.16 4.21 15.03
CA LYS A 254 7.55 4.81 16.30
C LYS A 254 8.22 3.73 17.16
N SER A 255 9.51 3.89 17.43
CA SER A 255 10.21 3.06 18.39
C SER A 255 9.50 3.14 19.73
N LYS A 256 9.25 1.99 20.39
CA LYS A 256 8.86 2.01 21.80
C LYS A 256 10.01 2.66 22.55
N THR A 257 9.80 3.86 23.10
CA THR A 257 10.66 4.36 24.18
C THR A 257 10.62 3.29 25.28
N SER A 258 11.79 2.71 25.52
CA SER A 258 12.03 1.75 26.60
C SER A 258 11.77 2.41 27.95
#